data_AF-A0A448X8E5-F1
#
_entry.id   AF-A0A448X8E5-F1
#
_cell.length_a   1.000
_cell.length_b   1.000
_cell.length_c   1.000
_cell.angle_alpha   90.00
_cell.angle_beta   90.00
_cell.angle_gamma   90.00
#
_symmetry.space_group_name_H-M   'P 1'
#
loop_
_entity.id
_entity.type
_entity.pdbx_description
1 polymer ?
#
loop_
_entity_poly.entity_id
_entity_poly.type
_entity_poly.pdbx_seq_one_letter_code
_entity_poly.pdbx_strand_id
1 'polypeptide(L)'
;MRLESRLRVLPTSSSSLAAVTVVLLWLALAVTGLDVDPVEVEPAYWQREARRQLDAALEQPGAYQIGWEAGPRRAKNVVFFLGDGMGVSTVTGMRYMKAQLMGKWAGQVDLVWEAWPSASHIRTFDLERLTTDSAASATAYLTGKSASLLFLKCLQCPS
;
A
#
# COMPACT_ATOMS: atom_id res chain seq x y z
N MET A 1 29.05 56.08 -47.86
CA MET A 1 29.25 55.40 -46.56
C MET A 1 27.92 54.86 -46.07
N ARG A 2 27.66 53.55 -46.21
CA ARG A 2 26.57 52.87 -45.50
C ARG A 2 26.97 51.40 -45.32
N LEU A 3 27.15 51.02 -44.06
CA LEU A 3 27.43 49.68 -43.58
C LEU A 3 26.15 48.84 -43.69
N GLU A 4 26.23 47.66 -44.29
CA GLU A 4 25.26 46.59 -44.11
C GLU A 4 26.05 45.33 -43.74
N SER A 5 25.83 44.91 -42.51
CA SER A 5 26.48 43.84 -41.77
C SER A 5 26.17 42.47 -42.35
N ARG A 6 27.23 41.74 -42.75
CA ARG A 6 27.13 40.32 -43.08
C ARG A 6 26.91 39.50 -41.80
N LEU A 7 25.65 39.32 -41.41
CA LEU A 7 25.26 38.29 -40.46
C LEU A 7 25.38 36.93 -41.16
N ARG A 8 26.53 36.27 -40.99
CA ARG A 8 26.76 34.92 -41.47
C ARG A 8 26.11 33.97 -40.46
N VAL A 9 24.89 33.51 -40.77
CA VAL A 9 24.24 32.43 -40.02
C VAL A 9 25.17 31.22 -40.08
N LEU A 10 25.77 30.88 -38.94
CA LEU A 10 26.52 29.63 -38.80
C LEU A 10 25.54 28.48 -38.97
N PRO A 11 25.86 27.44 -39.76
CA PRO A 11 25.00 26.28 -39.89
C PRO A 11 24.94 25.57 -38.54
N THR A 12 23.82 25.71 -37.84
CA THR A 12 23.52 24.89 -36.66
C THR A 12 23.23 23.48 -37.16
N SER A 13 24.26 22.62 -37.10
CA SER A 13 24.14 21.17 -37.25
C SER A 13 23.19 20.66 -36.16
N SER A 14 21.92 20.47 -36.54
CA SER A 14 20.82 20.04 -35.67
C SER A 14 21.03 18.68 -35.00
N SER A 15 21.98 17.89 -35.51
CA SER A 15 22.32 16.55 -35.02
C SER A 15 23.16 16.54 -33.74
N SER A 16 23.99 17.57 -33.50
CA SER A 16 24.92 17.58 -32.36
C SER A 16 24.25 17.93 -31.03
N LEU A 17 23.32 18.89 -31.04
CA LEU A 17 22.58 19.31 -29.84
C LEU A 17 21.63 18.22 -29.34
N ALA A 18 21.00 17.46 -30.25
CA ALA A 18 20.13 16.34 -29.91
C ALA A 18 20.90 15.19 -29.24
N ALA A 19 22.14 14.92 -29.67
CA ALA A 19 22.97 13.89 -29.07
C ALA A 19 23.37 14.25 -27.62
N VAL A 20 23.73 15.51 -27.38
CA VAL A 20 24.11 15.99 -26.04
C VAL A 20 22.94 15.94 -25.07
N THR A 21 21.73 16.34 -25.50
CA THR A 21 20.55 16.28 -24.63
C THR A 21 20.14 14.86 -24.30
N VAL A 22 20.24 13.91 -25.24
CA VAL A 22 20.00 12.49 -24.99
C VAL A 22 21.00 11.93 -23.97
N VAL A 23 22.28 12.27 -24.10
CA VAL A 23 23.33 11.83 -23.15
C VAL A 23 23.10 12.41 -21.75
N LEU A 24 22.73 13.69 -21.64
CA LEU A 24 22.40 14.32 -20.37
C LEU A 24 21.13 13.72 -19.73
N LEU A 25 20.13 13.35 -20.53
CA LEU A 25 18.92 12.68 -20.06
C LEU A 25 19.23 11.26 -19.54
N TRP A 26 20.10 10.52 -20.24
CA TRP A 26 20.59 9.21 -19.79
C TRP A 26 21.41 9.30 -18.50
N LEU A 27 22.31 10.29 -18.39
CA LEU A 27 23.07 10.55 -17.18
C LEU A 27 22.17 10.96 -16.01
N ALA A 28 21.18 11.82 -16.25
CA ALA A 28 20.20 12.21 -15.23
C ALA A 28 19.37 11.01 -14.76
N LEU A 29 18.96 10.12 -15.68
CA LEU A 29 18.22 8.90 -15.34
C LEU A 29 19.10 7.87 -14.61
N ALA A 30 20.38 7.76 -14.98
CA ALA A 30 21.35 6.92 -14.26
C ALA A 30 21.62 7.42 -12.83
N VAL A 31 21.54 8.73 -12.60
CA VAL A 31 21.68 9.34 -11.26
C VAL A 31 20.43 9.12 -10.39
N THR A 32 19.26 8.84 -10.97
CA THR A 32 18.03 8.55 -10.19
C THR A 32 17.96 7.15 -9.56
N GLY A 33 19.04 6.37 -9.64
CA GLY A 33 19.34 5.19 -8.80
C GLY A 33 18.13 4.50 -8.17
N LEU A 34 17.43 3.66 -8.94
CA LEU A 34 16.69 2.53 -8.37
C LEU A 34 17.75 1.57 -7.82
N ASP A 35 18.17 1.80 -6.58
CA ASP A 35 19.15 0.98 -5.88
C ASP A 35 18.48 -0.34 -5.45
N VAL A 36 18.35 -1.26 -6.41
CA VAL A 36 17.84 -2.61 -6.16
C VAL A 36 18.90 -3.33 -5.35
N ASP A 37 18.54 -3.79 -4.14
CA ASP A 37 19.45 -4.58 -3.31
C ASP A 37 19.92 -5.80 -4.12
N PRO A 38 21.24 -5.95 -4.36
CA PRO A 38 21.77 -7.04 -5.18
C PRO A 38 21.44 -8.43 -4.62
N VAL A 39 21.14 -8.53 -3.32
CA VAL A 39 20.70 -9.78 -2.69
C VAL A 39 19.30 -10.18 -3.14
N GLU A 40 18.39 -9.22 -3.36
CA GLU A 40 17.02 -9.48 -3.82
C GLU A 40 16.95 -9.90 -5.29
N VAL A 41 18.00 -9.61 -6.08
CA VAL A 41 18.12 -10.04 -7.48
C VAL A 41 18.33 -11.56 -7.57
N GLU A 42 18.92 -12.18 -6.56
CA GLU A 42 19.22 -13.60 -6.58
C GLU A 42 17.96 -14.45 -6.31
N PRO A 43 17.61 -15.43 -7.17
CA PRO A 43 16.43 -16.28 -6.94
C PRO A 43 16.46 -17.05 -5.61
N ALA A 44 17.66 -17.40 -5.14
CA ALA A 44 17.85 -18.09 -3.88
C ALA A 44 17.36 -17.28 -2.68
N TYR A 45 17.39 -15.94 -2.74
CA TYR A 45 16.85 -15.08 -1.70
C TYR A 45 15.34 -15.31 -1.52
N TRP A 46 14.56 -15.22 -2.60
CA TRP A 46 13.11 -15.42 -2.57
C TRP A 46 12.73 -16.86 -2.20
N GLN A 47 13.53 -17.84 -2.60
CA GLN A 47 13.32 -19.23 -2.17
C GLN A 47 13.52 -19.42 -0.66
N ARG A 48 14.56 -18.80 -0.08
CA ARG A 48 14.80 -18.82 1.37
C ARG A 48 13.69 -18.11 2.12
N GLU A 49 13.23 -16.96 1.62
CA GLU A 49 12.17 -16.18 2.24
C GLU A 49 10.83 -16.95 2.23
N ALA A 50 10.45 -17.52 1.08
CA ALA A 50 9.25 -18.34 0.96
C ALA A 50 9.28 -19.57 1.89
N ARG A 51 10.44 -20.23 2.01
CA ARG A 51 10.62 -21.34 2.97
C ARG A 51 10.43 -20.88 4.40
N ARG A 52 11.05 -19.75 4.80
CA ARG A 52 10.88 -19.19 6.14
C ARG A 52 9.41 -18.90 6.45
N GLN A 53 8.67 -18.32 5.50
CA GLN A 53 7.24 -18.01 5.71
C GLN A 53 6.39 -19.28 5.82
N LEU A 54 6.68 -20.30 5.02
CA LEU A 54 6.02 -21.59 5.11
C LEU A 54 6.31 -22.27 6.46
N ASP A 55 7.57 -22.33 6.87
CA ASP A 55 7.98 -22.91 8.15
C ASP A 55 7.32 -22.16 9.32
N ALA A 56 7.31 -20.83 9.29
CA ALA A 56 6.63 -20.00 10.27
C ALA A 56 5.10 -20.22 10.30
N ALA A 57 4.46 -20.51 9.16
CA ALA A 57 3.05 -20.82 9.09
C ALA A 57 2.74 -22.22 9.66
N LEU A 58 3.63 -23.20 9.43
CA LEU A 58 3.52 -24.56 9.97
C LEU A 58 3.77 -24.60 11.49
N GLU A 59 4.68 -23.78 11.98
CA GLU A 59 5.03 -23.63 13.40
C GLU A 59 4.01 -22.84 14.22
N GLN A 60 2.89 -22.38 13.63
CA GLN A 60 1.78 -21.76 14.34
C GLN A 60 0.60 -22.74 14.57
N PRO A 61 0.73 -23.77 15.43
CA PRO A 61 -0.26 -24.84 15.58
C PRO A 61 -1.59 -24.39 16.19
N GLY A 62 -1.79 -23.11 16.51
CA GLY A 62 -3.04 -22.56 17.05
C GLY A 62 -3.79 -21.58 16.14
N ALA A 63 -3.20 -21.09 15.05
CA ALA A 63 -3.81 -20.08 14.18
C ALA A 63 -4.78 -20.68 13.15
N TYR A 64 -4.49 -21.89 12.66
CA TYR A 64 -5.33 -22.64 11.72
C TYR A 64 -6.10 -23.80 12.40
N GLN A 65 -6.01 -23.94 13.73
CA GLN A 65 -6.87 -24.83 14.52
C GLN A 65 -8.30 -24.27 14.62
N ILE A 66 -8.97 -24.15 13.48
CA ILE A 66 -10.43 -24.32 13.38
C ILE A 66 -10.74 -25.82 13.31
N GLY A 67 -10.12 -26.60 14.20
CA GLY A 67 -10.42 -28.01 14.40
C GLY A 67 -11.58 -28.12 15.37
N TRP A 68 -12.65 -28.78 14.95
CA TRP A 68 -13.88 -29.05 15.73
C TRP A 68 -13.64 -29.80 17.07
N GLU A 69 -12.39 -30.21 17.34
CA GLU A 69 -11.98 -31.11 18.42
C GLU A 69 -11.52 -30.39 19.70
N ALA A 70 -11.10 -29.12 19.61
CA ALA A 70 -10.75 -28.28 20.74
C ALA A 70 -11.57 -26.99 20.67
N GLY A 71 -12.76 -27.00 21.30
CA GLY A 71 -13.69 -25.87 21.25
C GLY A 71 -13.01 -24.52 21.55
N PRO A 72 -13.44 -23.42 20.89
CA PRO A 72 -12.75 -22.15 20.96
C PRO A 72 -12.63 -21.68 22.41
N ARG A 73 -11.40 -21.42 22.87
CA ARG A 73 -11.18 -20.75 24.16
C ARG A 73 -11.84 -19.37 24.07
N ARG A 74 -12.84 -19.13 24.91
CA ARG A 74 -13.55 -17.85 24.96
C ARG A 74 -12.58 -16.72 25.34
N ALA A 75 -12.47 -15.72 24.47
CA ALA A 75 -11.66 -14.54 24.75
C ALA A 75 -12.22 -13.78 25.97
N LYS A 76 -11.33 -13.38 26.90
CA LYS A 76 -11.70 -12.57 28.08
C LYS A 76 -11.82 -11.09 27.74
N ASN A 77 -10.99 -10.60 26.82
CA ASN A 77 -10.92 -9.20 26.41
C ASN A 77 -10.95 -9.14 24.89
N VAL A 78 -11.62 -8.12 24.34
CA VAL A 78 -11.66 -7.84 22.91
C VAL A 78 -11.18 -6.41 22.70
N VAL A 79 -10.16 -6.23 21.86
CA VAL A 79 -9.68 -4.91 21.42
C VAL A 79 -9.94 -4.82 19.93
N PHE A 80 -10.70 -3.81 19.50
CA PHE A 80 -11.07 -3.60 18.11
C PHE A 80 -10.44 -2.29 17.61
N PHE A 81 -9.52 -2.41 16.65
CA PHE A 81 -8.88 -1.28 15.98
C PHE A 81 -9.61 -0.99 14.67
N LEU A 82 -10.13 0.22 14.51
CA LEU A 82 -10.83 0.65 13.30
C LEU A 82 -10.09 1.82 12.65
N GLY A 83 -9.57 1.60 11.44
CA GLY A 83 -9.02 2.66 10.61
C GLY A 83 -10.09 3.18 9.65
N ASP A 84 -10.66 4.35 9.93
CA ASP A 84 -11.62 4.99 9.02
C ASP A 84 -10.94 5.38 7.71
N GLY A 85 -11.55 5.01 6.57
CA GLY A 85 -10.96 5.21 5.24
C GLY A 85 -9.68 4.42 4.95
N MET A 86 -9.32 3.43 5.79
CA MET A 86 -8.10 2.64 5.64
C MET A 86 -8.29 1.47 4.66
N GLY A 87 -8.39 1.79 3.37
CA GLY A 87 -8.39 0.79 2.30
C GLY A 87 -7.01 0.18 2.04
N VAL A 88 -6.95 -0.82 1.15
CA VAL A 88 -5.71 -1.51 0.77
C VAL A 88 -4.64 -0.54 0.24
N SER A 89 -5.05 0.47 -0.54
CA SER A 89 -4.14 1.51 -1.04
C SER A 89 -3.56 2.37 0.08
N THR A 90 -4.37 2.75 1.07
CA THR A 90 -3.92 3.49 2.25
C THR A 90 -2.93 2.67 3.06
N VAL A 91 -3.16 1.37 3.24
CA VAL A 91 -2.24 0.45 3.92
C VAL A 91 -0.88 0.41 3.22
N THR A 92 -0.88 0.23 1.89
CA THR A 92 0.37 0.28 1.10
C THR A 92 1.06 1.63 1.23
N GLY A 93 0.34 2.74 1.14
CA GLY A 93 0.90 4.09 1.30
C GLY A 93 1.55 4.32 2.67
N MET A 94 0.93 3.82 3.74
CA MET A 94 1.52 3.86 5.09
C MET A 94 2.80 3.03 5.18
N ARG A 95 2.87 1.89 4.49
CA ARG A 95 4.09 1.07 4.42
C ARG A 95 5.24 1.85 3.77
N TYR A 96 4.97 2.52 2.65
CA TYR A 96 5.94 3.40 2.00
C TYR A 96 6.39 4.53 2.93
N MET A 97 5.46 5.21 3.59
CA MET A 97 5.78 6.29 4.52
C MET A 97 6.64 5.79 5.69
N LYS A 98 6.29 4.65 6.28
CA LYS A 98 7.06 4.04 7.37
C LYS A 98 8.47 3.68 6.93
N ALA A 99 8.62 3.11 5.73
CA ALA A 99 9.93 2.77 5.18
C ALA A 99 10.79 4.01 4.91
N GLN A 100 10.20 5.07 4.35
CA GLN A 100 10.88 6.36 4.17
C GLN A 100 11.38 6.94 5.50
N LEU A 101 10.56 6.90 6.55
CA LEU A 101 10.96 7.36 7.89
C LEU A 101 12.10 6.53 8.49
N MET A 102 12.21 5.26 8.11
CA MET A 102 13.29 4.36 8.55
C MET A 102 14.51 4.37 7.62
N GLY A 103 14.48 5.13 6.51
CA GLY A 103 15.51 5.09 5.48
C GLY A 103 15.65 3.71 4.82
N LYS A 104 14.57 2.93 4.79
CA LYS A 104 14.52 1.57 4.22
C LYS A 104 13.64 1.53 2.97
N TRP A 105 13.78 0.46 2.19
CA TRP A 105 12.87 0.16 1.11
C TRP A 105 11.50 -0.30 1.63
N ALA A 106 10.43 0.07 0.92
CA ALA A 106 9.05 -0.23 1.33
C ALA A 106 8.75 -1.74 1.43
N GLY A 107 9.45 -2.57 0.66
CA GLY A 107 9.32 -4.03 0.71
C GLY A 107 9.99 -4.68 1.93
N GLN A 108 10.79 -3.94 2.68
CA GLN A 108 11.58 -4.45 3.82
C GLN A 108 10.96 -4.07 5.18
N VAL A 109 9.76 -3.48 5.17
CA VAL A 109 9.11 -2.97 6.36
C VAL A 109 7.65 -3.37 6.35
N ASP A 110 7.22 -4.10 7.37
CA ASP A 110 5.82 -4.47 7.56
C ASP A 110 5.15 -3.55 8.59
N LEU A 111 3.83 -3.41 8.50
CA LEU A 111 3.01 -2.78 9.54
C LEU A 111 2.74 -3.78 10.68
N VAL A 112 2.48 -3.28 11.89
CA VAL A 112 2.40 -4.13 13.10
C VAL A 112 1.29 -5.20 12.98
N TRP A 113 0.18 -4.85 12.35
CA TRP A 113 -0.96 -5.75 12.14
C TRP A 113 -0.80 -6.70 10.95
N GLU A 114 0.19 -6.49 10.08
CA GLU A 114 0.48 -7.43 8.97
C GLU A 114 1.13 -8.73 9.48
N ALA A 115 1.74 -8.67 10.67
CA ALA A 115 2.26 -9.85 11.37
C ALA A 115 1.18 -10.61 12.15
N TRP A 116 -0.09 -10.18 12.12
CA TRP A 116 -1.17 -10.92 12.77
C TRP A 116 -1.46 -12.24 12.04
N PRO A 117 -1.83 -13.31 12.76
CA PRO A 117 -1.96 -14.66 12.20
C PRO A 117 -3.10 -14.81 11.19
N SER A 118 -4.07 -13.89 11.19
CA SER A 118 -5.26 -13.96 10.35
C SER A 118 -5.54 -12.63 9.68
N ALA A 119 -5.74 -12.68 8.35
CA ALA A 119 -6.27 -11.58 7.56
C ALA A 119 -7.56 -12.03 6.86
N SER A 120 -8.51 -11.12 6.67
CA SER A 120 -9.78 -11.42 6.00
C SER A 120 -10.25 -10.20 5.21
N HIS A 121 -10.94 -10.46 4.10
CA HIS A 121 -11.55 -9.41 3.29
C HIS A 121 -13.00 -9.19 3.71
N ILE A 122 -13.38 -7.93 3.89
CA ILE A 122 -14.73 -7.57 4.32
C ILE A 122 -15.43 -6.83 3.19
N ARG A 123 -16.68 -7.21 2.90
CA ARG A 123 -17.55 -6.47 1.99
C ARG A 123 -18.17 -5.31 2.76
N THR A 124 -17.94 -4.09 2.30
CA THR A 124 -18.31 -2.88 3.04
C THR A 124 -19.61 -2.25 2.56
N PHE A 125 -20.24 -2.75 1.49
CA PHE A 125 -21.46 -2.15 0.93
C PHE A 125 -22.62 -2.15 1.94
N ASP A 126 -23.46 -1.14 1.81
CA ASP A 126 -24.67 -0.95 2.57
C ASP A 126 -25.87 -1.55 1.81
N LEU A 127 -27.02 -1.68 2.48
CA LEU A 127 -28.30 -2.15 1.91
C LEU A 127 -28.74 -1.32 0.70
N GLU A 128 -28.41 -0.03 0.67
CA GLU A 128 -28.87 0.90 -0.37
C GLU A 128 -27.74 1.41 -1.29
N ARG A 129 -26.47 1.26 -0.88
CA ARG A 129 -25.33 1.89 -1.58
C ARG A 129 -24.11 0.99 -1.60
N LEU A 130 -23.42 0.99 -2.75
CA LEU A 130 -22.11 0.35 -2.89
C LEU A 130 -21.02 1.10 -2.13
N THR A 131 -21.16 2.43 -2.00
CA THR A 131 -20.28 3.28 -1.20
C THR A 131 -20.97 3.63 0.10
N THR A 132 -20.47 3.03 1.17
CA THR A 132 -21.00 3.16 2.54
C THR A 132 -20.37 4.34 3.25
N ASP A 133 -21.10 4.99 4.14
CA ASP A 133 -20.55 6.04 5.02
C ASP A 133 -20.00 5.45 6.33
N SER A 134 -19.27 6.26 7.10
CA SER A 134 -18.68 5.81 8.38
C SER A 134 -19.75 5.37 9.39
N ALA A 135 -20.96 5.93 9.31
CA ALA A 135 -22.10 5.66 10.17
C ALA A 135 -22.72 4.26 9.94
N ALA A 136 -23.04 3.92 8.68
CA ALA A 136 -23.55 2.61 8.31
C ALA A 136 -22.51 1.50 8.55
N SER A 137 -21.25 1.77 8.22
CA SER A 137 -20.15 0.79 8.42
C SER A 137 -19.86 0.54 9.90
N ALA A 138 -19.83 1.57 10.76
CA ALA A 138 -19.68 1.38 12.20
C ALA A 138 -20.80 0.54 12.81
N THR A 139 -22.04 0.74 12.34
CA THR A 139 -23.19 -0.06 12.78
C THR A 139 -23.01 -1.53 12.40
N ALA A 140 -22.55 -1.82 11.19
CA ALA A 140 -22.25 -3.18 10.75
C ALA A 140 -21.17 -3.85 11.62
N TYR A 141 -20.06 -3.16 11.90
CA TYR A 141 -18.96 -3.72 12.70
C TYR A 141 -19.31 -3.93 14.17
N LEU A 142 -20.07 -3.02 14.78
CA LEU A 142 -20.34 -3.04 16.22
C LEU A 142 -21.61 -3.83 16.59
N THR A 143 -22.61 -3.84 15.70
CA THR A 143 -23.91 -4.49 15.97
C THR A 143 -24.14 -5.77 15.18
N GLY A 144 -23.32 -6.05 14.17
CA GLY A 144 -23.47 -7.22 13.29
C GLY A 144 -24.63 -7.10 12.30
N LYS A 145 -25.21 -5.92 12.14
CA LYS A 145 -26.31 -5.66 11.19
C LYS A 145 -25.89 -4.58 10.19
N SER A 146 -26.04 -4.87 8.90
CA SER A 146 -25.91 -3.85 7.86
C SER A 146 -27.07 -2.85 8.00
N ALA A 147 -26.76 -1.56 8.01
CA ALA A 147 -27.72 -0.49 8.31
C ALA A 147 -27.63 0.58 7.22
N SER A 148 -28.78 0.99 6.67
CA SER A 148 -28.81 1.97 5.59
C SER A 148 -28.31 3.35 6.03
N LEU A 149 -27.71 4.10 5.10
CA LEU A 149 -27.22 5.47 5.29
C LEU A 149 -28.27 6.44 5.89
N LEU A 150 -29.57 6.12 5.77
CA LEU A 150 -30.67 6.86 6.38
C LEU A 150 -30.87 6.60 7.88
N PHE A 151 -30.30 5.52 8.44
CA PHE A 151 -30.58 5.09 9.82
C PHE A 151 -30.02 6.06 10.87
N LEU A 152 -28.82 6.61 10.64
CA LEU A 152 -28.23 7.60 11.56
C LEU A 152 -28.75 9.04 11.31
N LYS A 153 -29.27 9.33 10.12
CA LYS A 153 -29.92 10.62 9.85
C LYS A 153 -31.27 10.76 10.57
N CYS A 154 -31.95 9.65 10.86
CA CYS A 154 -33.19 9.65 11.63
C CYS A 154 -32.98 9.76 13.16
N LEU A 155 -31.80 9.43 13.71
CA LEU A 155 -31.51 9.61 15.14
C LEU A 155 -31.27 11.08 15.54
N GLN A 156 -31.20 12.00 14.56
CA GLN A 156 -31.09 13.45 14.76
C GLN A 156 -32.38 14.22 14.45
N CYS A 157 -33.52 13.54 14.30
CA CYS A 157 -34.81 14.24 14.28
C CYS A 157 -35.23 14.53 15.74
N PRO A 158 -35.44 15.80 16.13
CA PRO A 158 -36.08 16.10 17.40
C PRO A 158 -37.53 15.58 17.32
N SER A 159 -37.95 14.89 18.38
CA SER A 159 -39.33 14.45 18.62
C SER A 159 -40.33 15.60 18.54
#